data_AF-A0A952RCN6-F1
#
_entry.id   AF-A0A952RCN6-F1
#
_cell.length_a   1.000
_cell.length_b   1.000
_cell.length_c   1.000
_cell.angle_alpha   90.00
_cell.angle_beta   90.00
_cell.angle_gamma   90.00
#
_symmetry.space_group_name_H-M   'P 1'
#
loop_
_entity.id
_entity.type
_entity.pdbx_description
1 polymer ?
#
loop_
_entity_poly.entity_id
_entity_poly.type
_entity_poly.pdbx_seq_one_letter_code
_entity_poly.pdbx_strand_id
1 'polypeptide(L)'
;MTDPPTHWLLGLGRAIRLGAYPTVVGREETCDLVIVDDPLVSRRHASFFISQGQPRVEDLMSRNGVFVEGQRVERARALSPGEQVQLGSVTLRVEERLLSELETPAPSTRLSSTTADTLGPDSEHGTVFALLGGVAQKALKLGNLTEAERVLAPALELVLSEAERLGRLDGPTHQQSLSFACQLAAATRRPEWLSYPIKLQLALERPPPAEIVDQLYQLIVKIERPELAPLRDLVRCLNGRREALSASERFLASRVEGLLRLAER
;
A
#
# COMPACT_ATOMS: atom_id res chain seq x y z
N MET A 1 10.70 -34.43 -1.69
CA MET A 1 11.36 -33.50 -0.76
C MET A 1 10.41 -32.32 -0.65
N THR A 2 9.55 -32.34 0.36
CA THR A 2 8.41 -31.41 0.49
C THR A 2 8.95 -30.02 0.79
N ASP A 3 8.58 -29.02 0.00
CA ASP A 3 8.93 -27.63 0.29
C ASP A 3 8.46 -27.28 1.72
N PRO A 4 9.28 -26.60 2.53
CA PRO A 4 8.88 -26.24 3.87
C PRO A 4 7.65 -25.32 3.79
N PRO A 5 6.65 -25.53 4.65
CA PRO A 5 5.46 -24.71 4.62
C PRO A 5 5.80 -23.24 4.84
N THR A 6 5.25 -22.38 4.00
CA THR A 6 5.46 -20.94 4.12
C THR A 6 4.38 -20.37 5.02
N HIS A 7 4.81 -19.75 6.11
CA HIS A 7 3.92 -19.09 7.06
C HIS A 7 3.74 -17.63 6.67
N TRP A 8 2.52 -17.14 6.80
CA TRP A 8 2.14 -15.77 6.45
C TRP A 8 1.41 -15.12 7.61
N LEU A 9 1.74 -13.87 7.88
CA LEU A 9 1.00 -13.00 8.79
C LEU A 9 0.02 -12.17 7.97
N LEU A 10 -1.26 -12.30 8.29
CA LEU A 10 -2.37 -11.67 7.59
C LEU A 10 -3.05 -10.63 8.49
N GLY A 11 -3.44 -9.51 7.91
CA GLY A 11 -4.24 -8.50 8.59
C GLY A 11 -4.11 -7.14 7.92
N LEU A 12 -5.06 -6.24 8.18
CA LEU A 12 -5.08 -4.88 7.60
C LEU A 12 -4.97 -4.89 6.05
N GLY A 13 -5.58 -5.89 5.40
CA GLY A 13 -5.51 -6.06 3.95
C GLY A 13 -4.13 -6.46 3.40
N ARG A 14 -3.18 -6.84 4.28
CA ARG A 14 -1.82 -7.24 3.92
C ARG A 14 -1.55 -8.69 4.27
N ALA A 15 -0.62 -9.29 3.52
CA ALA A 15 -0.05 -10.60 3.77
C ALA A 15 1.48 -10.46 3.77
N ILE A 16 2.13 -10.81 4.88
CA ILE A 16 3.58 -10.71 5.05
C ILE A 16 4.13 -12.12 5.27
N ARG A 17 5.10 -12.51 4.44
CA ARG A 17 5.78 -13.80 4.60
C ARG A 17 6.66 -13.76 5.84
N LEU A 18 6.45 -14.70 6.76
CA LEU A 18 7.28 -14.84 7.95
C LEU A 18 8.55 -15.64 7.62
N GLY A 19 9.67 -15.16 8.11
CA GLY A 19 10.97 -15.80 7.97
C GLY A 19 11.72 -15.89 9.31
N ALA A 20 12.98 -16.35 9.26
CA ALA A 20 13.83 -16.38 10.45
C ALA A 20 14.17 -14.97 10.98
N TYR A 21 14.14 -13.96 10.10
CA TYR A 21 14.30 -12.56 10.49
C TYR A 21 12.99 -12.04 11.10
N PRO A 22 13.04 -11.36 12.26
CA PRO A 22 11.84 -10.88 12.93
C PRO A 22 11.12 -9.80 12.12
N THR A 23 9.82 -10.02 11.89
CA THR A 23 8.87 -9.04 11.37
C THR A 23 8.29 -8.26 12.54
N VAL A 24 8.66 -6.99 12.67
CA VAL A 24 8.23 -6.11 13.74
C VAL A 24 6.93 -5.42 13.34
N VAL A 25 5.94 -5.50 14.24
CA VAL A 25 4.65 -4.83 14.11
C VAL A 25 4.54 -3.75 15.17
N GLY A 26 4.11 -2.55 14.78
CA GLY A 26 3.95 -1.45 15.70
C GLY A 26 3.53 -0.16 15.01
N ARG A 27 3.44 0.93 15.77
CA ARG A 27 3.03 2.24 15.28
C ARG A 27 4.16 3.09 14.69
N GLU A 28 5.41 2.68 14.92
CA GLU A 28 6.58 3.40 14.40
C GLU A 28 6.81 3.08 12.92
N GLU A 29 7.21 4.09 12.15
CA GLU A 29 7.48 3.99 10.71
C GLU A 29 8.61 3.01 10.36
N THR A 30 9.45 2.66 11.33
CA THR A 30 10.56 1.69 11.20
C THR A 30 10.09 0.23 11.29
N CYS A 31 8.81 -0.02 11.59
CA CYS A 31 8.25 -1.38 11.67
C CYS A 31 7.93 -1.96 10.27
N ASP A 32 8.03 -3.28 10.14
CA ASP A 32 7.68 -3.99 8.90
C ASP A 32 6.17 -3.93 8.60
N LEU A 33 5.35 -3.97 9.66
CA LEU A 33 3.91 -3.70 9.60
C LEU A 33 3.57 -2.52 10.51
N VAL A 34 3.28 -1.38 9.89
CA VAL A 34 2.96 -0.14 10.59
C VAL A 34 1.45 -0.02 10.84
N ILE A 35 1.06 0.20 12.09
CA ILE A 35 -0.32 0.42 12.54
C ILE A 35 -0.42 1.83 13.12
N VAL A 36 -0.69 2.82 12.27
CA VAL A 36 -0.62 4.25 12.63
C VAL A 36 -1.83 4.70 13.46
N ASP A 37 -3.01 4.21 13.12
CA ASP A 37 -4.30 4.74 13.61
C ASP A 37 -4.77 4.16 14.94
N ASP A 38 -3.97 3.28 15.55
CA ASP A 38 -4.34 2.64 16.81
C ASP A 38 -3.48 3.15 17.99
N PRO A 39 -4.02 4.01 18.88
CA PRO A 39 -3.29 4.52 20.04
C PRO A 39 -3.00 3.42 21.09
N LEU A 40 -3.71 2.29 21.03
CA LEU A 40 -3.45 1.12 21.87
C LEU A 40 -2.25 0.31 21.36
N VAL A 41 -1.74 0.61 20.16
CA VAL A 41 -0.55 -0.01 19.61
C VAL A 41 0.71 0.78 19.98
N SER A 42 1.65 0.11 20.65
CA SER A 42 2.99 0.62 20.94
C SER A 42 3.80 0.89 19.67
N ARG A 43 4.80 1.77 19.77
CA ARG A 43 5.75 2.11 18.68
C ARG A 43 6.36 0.86 18.05
N ARG A 44 6.91 -0.02 18.88
CA ARG A 44 7.25 -1.41 18.54
C ARG A 44 6.44 -2.28 19.49
N HIS A 45 5.52 -3.08 18.96
CA HIS A 45 4.50 -3.76 19.77
C HIS A 45 4.78 -5.26 19.84
N ALA A 46 4.91 -5.90 18.69
CA ALA A 46 5.09 -7.33 18.60
C ALA A 46 6.13 -7.69 17.55
N SER A 47 6.73 -8.86 17.70
CA SER A 47 7.71 -9.42 16.78
C SER A 47 7.24 -10.81 16.35
N PHE A 48 7.17 -11.06 15.05
CA PHE A 48 6.82 -12.35 14.47
C PHE A 48 8.01 -12.95 13.75
N PHE A 49 8.32 -14.22 14.01
CA PHE A 49 9.46 -14.88 13.38
C PHE A 49 9.26 -16.39 13.31
N ILE A 50 10.00 -17.04 12.41
CA ILE A 50 10.08 -18.50 12.34
C ILE A 50 11.24 -18.98 13.21
N SER A 51 10.94 -19.87 14.14
CA SER A 51 11.93 -20.57 14.95
C SER A 51 11.60 -22.05 14.98
N GLN A 52 12.60 -22.89 14.70
CA GLN A 52 12.44 -24.35 14.59
C GLN A 52 11.32 -24.77 13.61
N GLY A 53 11.14 -23.99 12.53
CA GLY A 53 10.12 -24.25 11.52
C GLY A 53 8.69 -23.83 11.90
N GLN A 54 8.49 -23.25 13.09
CA GLN A 54 7.18 -22.79 13.56
C GLN A 54 7.12 -21.26 13.68
N PRO A 55 5.97 -20.63 13.37
CA PRO A 55 5.77 -19.21 13.57
C PRO A 55 5.63 -18.95 15.07
N ARG A 56 6.26 -17.86 15.51
CA ARG A 56 6.20 -17.40 16.89
C ARG A 56 5.87 -15.92 16.92
N VAL A 57 5.21 -15.51 18.00
CA VAL A 57 5.01 -14.10 18.35
C VAL A 57 5.60 -13.80 19.71
N GLU A 58 6.24 -12.65 19.83
CA GLU A 58 6.78 -12.11 21.06
C GLU A 58 6.30 -10.67 21.28
N ASP A 59 5.91 -10.36 22.51
CA ASP A 59 5.57 -9.00 22.94
C ASP A 59 6.85 -8.19 23.18
N LEU A 60 6.99 -7.05 22.49
CA LEU A 60 8.14 -6.16 22.62
C LEU A 60 7.96 -5.15 23.75
N MET A 61 7.55 -5.62 24.93
CA MET A 61 7.22 -4.80 26.10
C MET A 61 6.16 -3.74 25.77
N SER A 62 5.12 -4.14 25.04
CA SER A 62 4.02 -3.25 24.67
C SER A 62 3.22 -2.80 25.89
N ARG A 63 2.55 -1.65 25.78
CA ARG A 63 1.77 -1.08 26.89
C ARG A 63 0.53 -1.91 27.22
N ASN A 64 -0.14 -2.43 26.19
CA ASN A 64 -1.42 -3.12 26.32
C ASN A 64 -1.30 -4.64 26.19
N GLY A 65 -0.13 -5.15 25.80
CA GLY A 65 0.11 -6.57 25.65
C GLY A 65 -0.29 -7.12 24.28
N VAL A 66 0.30 -8.26 23.95
CA VAL A 66 -0.10 -9.11 22.82
C VAL A 66 -0.99 -10.23 23.33
N PHE A 67 -2.10 -10.51 22.65
CA PHE A 67 -3.00 -11.60 22.99
C PHE A 67 -3.12 -12.57 21.82
N VAL A 68 -3.13 -13.88 22.09
CA VAL A 68 -3.35 -14.91 21.08
C VAL A 68 -4.53 -15.76 21.55
N GLU A 69 -5.60 -15.80 20.75
CA GLU A 69 -6.89 -16.41 21.13
C GLU A 69 -7.39 -15.93 22.50
N GLY A 70 -7.25 -14.61 22.75
CA GLY A 70 -7.65 -13.96 24.01
C GLY A 70 -6.71 -14.19 25.21
N GLN A 71 -5.65 -14.99 25.07
CA GLN A 71 -4.67 -15.22 26.12
C GLN A 71 -3.44 -14.31 25.95
N ARG A 72 -3.06 -13.59 27.00
CA ARG A 72 -1.90 -12.68 26.96
C ARG A 72 -0.60 -13.48 26.80
N VAL A 73 0.27 -13.00 25.92
CA VAL A 73 1.59 -13.56 25.66
C VAL A 73 2.60 -12.97 26.67
N GLU A 74 3.19 -13.80 27.52
CA GLU A 74 4.21 -13.37 28.50
C GLU A 74 5.66 -13.57 28.00
N ARG A 75 5.86 -14.51 27.07
CA ARG A 75 7.13 -14.85 26.42
C ARG A 75 6.85 -15.27 24.98
N ALA A 76 7.87 -15.36 24.14
CA ALA A 76 7.74 -15.84 22.76
C ALA A 76 6.90 -17.14 22.67
N ARG A 77 5.69 -17.04 22.11
CA ARG A 77 4.70 -18.11 21.99
C ARG A 77 4.68 -18.65 20.57
N ALA A 78 4.63 -19.97 20.41
CA ALA A 78 4.39 -20.60 19.12
C ALA A 78 2.93 -20.42 18.69
N LEU A 79 2.74 -20.13 17.40
CA LEU A 79 1.45 -19.94 16.77
C LEU A 79 1.12 -21.16 15.91
N SER A 80 -0.13 -21.58 15.97
CA SER A 80 -0.71 -22.53 15.03
C SER A 80 -1.35 -21.76 13.86
N PRO A 81 -1.36 -22.33 12.64
CA PRO A 81 -2.11 -21.77 11.54
C PRO A 81 -3.58 -21.57 11.91
N GLY A 82 -4.14 -20.42 11.56
CA GLY A 82 -5.49 -20.00 11.90
C GLY A 82 -5.61 -19.17 13.17
N GLU A 83 -4.62 -19.20 14.08
CA GLU A 83 -4.69 -18.44 15.33
C GLU A 83 -4.66 -16.93 15.11
N GLN A 84 -5.53 -16.24 15.85
CA GLN A 84 -5.67 -14.80 15.87
C GLN A 84 -4.80 -14.19 16.96
N VAL A 85 -4.05 -13.17 16.56
CA VAL A 85 -3.17 -12.38 17.41
C VAL A 85 -3.70 -10.96 17.48
N GLN A 86 -4.10 -10.52 18.66
CA GLN A 86 -4.63 -9.20 18.92
C GLN A 86 -3.55 -8.27 19.49
N LEU A 87 -3.47 -7.08 18.91
CA LEU A 87 -2.58 -5.97 19.27
C LEU A 87 -3.42 -4.69 19.32
N GLY A 88 -3.72 -4.18 20.51
CA GLY A 88 -4.68 -3.07 20.63
C GLY A 88 -6.05 -3.47 20.07
N SER A 89 -6.59 -2.69 19.13
CA SER A 89 -7.83 -2.95 18.40
C SER A 89 -7.65 -3.79 17.13
N VAL A 90 -6.40 -4.06 16.72
CA VAL A 90 -6.10 -4.81 15.51
C VAL A 90 -5.99 -6.30 15.80
N THR A 91 -6.54 -7.11 14.90
CA THR A 91 -6.37 -8.57 14.91
C THR A 91 -5.62 -9.00 13.64
N LEU A 92 -4.54 -9.73 13.85
CA LEU A 92 -3.73 -10.38 12.82
C LEU A 92 -3.95 -11.90 12.90
N ARG A 93 -3.73 -12.63 11.82
CA ARG A 93 -3.85 -14.09 11.78
C ARG A 93 -2.63 -14.69 11.12
N VAL A 94 -2.15 -15.81 11.64
CA VAL A 94 -1.11 -16.59 10.95
C VAL A 94 -1.75 -17.67 10.10
N GLU A 95 -1.33 -17.82 8.85
CA GLU A 95 -1.76 -18.91 7.97
C GLU A 95 -0.54 -19.66 7.42
N GLU A 96 -0.73 -20.95 7.19
CA GLU A 96 0.21 -21.80 6.46
C GLU A 96 -0.29 -21.93 5.02
N ARG A 97 0.54 -21.58 4.04
CA ARG A 97 0.26 -21.81 2.62
C ARG A 97 1.37 -22.64 2.00
N LEU A 98 0.97 -23.68 1.26
CA LEU A 98 1.87 -24.45 0.42
C LEU A 98 2.21 -23.63 -0.83
N LEU A 99 3.49 -23.58 -1.20
CA LEU A 99 3.97 -22.88 -2.40
C LEU A 99 3.26 -23.35 -3.68
N SER A 100 2.77 -24.59 -3.72
CA SER A 100 2.00 -25.15 -4.84
C SER A 100 0.62 -24.53 -5.05
N GLU A 101 0.09 -23.75 -4.10
CA GLU A 101 -1.20 -23.06 -4.24
C GLU A 101 -1.08 -21.65 -4.85
N LEU A 102 0.14 -21.18 -5.11
CA LEU A 102 0.38 -19.88 -5.76
C LEU A 102 0.55 -19.97 -7.29
N GLU A 103 0.56 -21.19 -7.85
CA GLU A 103 0.84 -21.47 -9.27
C GLU A 103 -0.19 -22.43 -9.93
N THR A 104 -1.50 -22.18 -9.85
CA THR A 104 -2.48 -22.40 -10.95
C THR A 104 -3.89 -21.92 -10.53
N PRO A 105 -4.70 -21.33 -11.43
CA PRO A 105 -6.01 -20.79 -11.10
C PRO A 105 -7.09 -21.87 -11.23
N ALA A 106 -7.93 -22.06 -10.21
CA ALA A 106 -9.21 -22.77 -10.30
C ALA A 106 -10.11 -22.43 -9.09
N PRO A 107 -11.41 -22.76 -9.10
CA PRO A 107 -12.51 -21.93 -9.58
C PRO A 107 -13.51 -21.57 -8.47
N SER A 108 -14.35 -20.57 -8.74
CA SER A 108 -15.43 -20.10 -7.86
C SER A 108 -16.47 -21.18 -7.53
N THR A 109 -16.87 -21.30 -6.26
CA THR A 109 -18.25 -21.55 -5.77
C THR A 109 -18.21 -21.63 -4.23
N ARG A 110 -19.11 -21.07 -3.40
CA ARG A 110 -20.43 -20.42 -3.52
C ARG A 110 -20.71 -19.74 -2.16
N LEU A 111 -21.16 -18.48 -2.08
CA LEU A 111 -22.52 -18.01 -1.71
C LEU A 111 -22.46 -16.45 -1.73
N SER A 112 -23.07 -15.76 -2.72
CA SER A 112 -24.39 -15.06 -2.64
C SER A 112 -24.48 -14.08 -1.47
N SER A 113 -24.68 -12.76 -1.58
CA SER A 113 -25.24 -11.84 -2.61
C SER A 113 -24.76 -10.41 -2.24
N THR A 114 -24.50 -9.43 -3.11
CA THR A 114 -25.40 -8.77 -4.08
C THR A 114 -24.57 -7.78 -4.94
N THR A 115 -24.68 -7.89 -6.27
CA THR A 115 -24.49 -6.91 -7.39
C THR A 115 -23.69 -5.62 -7.15
N ALA A 116 -22.76 -5.11 -7.98
CA ALA A 116 -22.23 -5.31 -9.33
C ALA A 116 -20.87 -4.55 -9.31
N ASP A 117 -19.76 -4.89 -9.96
CA ASP A 117 -19.53 -5.24 -11.36
C ASP A 117 -18.18 -5.97 -11.44
N THR A 118 -18.07 -6.93 -12.36
CA THR A 118 -16.93 -7.84 -12.52
C THR A 118 -16.13 -7.50 -13.77
N LEU A 119 -14.82 -7.22 -13.62
CA LEU A 119 -13.75 -7.41 -14.62
C LEU A 119 -12.50 -7.73 -13.78
N GLY A 120 -12.02 -8.98 -13.65
CA GLY A 120 -11.32 -9.77 -14.68
C GLY A 120 -9.81 -9.48 -14.60
N PRO A 121 -8.91 -10.45 -14.32
CA PRO A 121 -7.46 -10.26 -14.14
C PRO A 121 -6.66 -10.05 -15.44
N ASP A 122 -7.31 -9.66 -16.55
CA ASP A 122 -6.74 -9.77 -17.91
C ASP A 122 -6.12 -8.47 -18.45
N SER A 123 -5.43 -7.70 -17.60
CA SER A 123 -4.53 -6.67 -18.11
C SER A 123 -3.12 -7.24 -18.09
N GLU A 124 -2.63 -7.77 -19.22
CA GLU A 124 -1.22 -8.17 -19.42
C GLU A 124 -0.25 -7.10 -18.87
N HIS A 125 -0.64 -5.83 -18.98
CA HIS A 125 0.06 -4.65 -18.48
C HIS A 125 0.18 -4.59 -16.94
N GLY A 126 -0.80 -5.06 -16.18
CA GLY A 126 -0.75 -5.10 -14.70
C GLY A 126 0.27 -6.13 -14.20
N THR A 127 0.37 -7.28 -14.88
CA THR A 127 1.38 -8.31 -14.57
C THR A 127 2.79 -7.82 -14.90
N VAL A 128 2.98 -7.19 -16.06
CA VAL A 128 4.27 -6.61 -16.45
C VAL A 128 4.68 -5.49 -15.48
N PHE A 129 3.73 -4.62 -15.09
CA PHE A 129 3.98 -3.56 -14.12
C PHE A 129 4.40 -4.10 -12.75
N ALA A 130 3.73 -5.14 -12.25
CA ALA A 130 4.09 -5.77 -10.98
C ALA A 130 5.52 -6.37 -10.99
N LEU A 131 5.94 -6.98 -12.10
CA LEU A 131 7.29 -7.51 -12.28
C LEU A 131 8.35 -6.40 -12.30
N LEU A 132 8.08 -5.32 -13.05
CA LEU A 132 8.98 -4.16 -13.12
C LEU A 132 9.06 -3.42 -11.79
N GLY A 133 7.96 -3.36 -11.03
CA GLY A 133 7.90 -2.76 -9.70
C GLY A 133 8.88 -3.40 -8.72
N GLY A 134 9.04 -4.73 -8.75
CA GLY A 134 10.02 -5.44 -7.91
C GLY A 134 11.47 -5.06 -8.22
N VAL A 135 11.81 -4.94 -9.51
CA VAL A 135 13.15 -4.52 -9.97
C VAL A 135 13.41 -3.07 -9.58
N ALA A 136 12.44 -2.20 -9.81
CA ALA A 136 12.55 -0.78 -9.49
C ALA A 136 12.68 -0.52 -7.98
N GLN A 137 11.92 -1.23 -7.15
CA GLN A 137 12.02 -1.12 -5.70
C GLN A 137 13.40 -1.53 -5.19
N LYS A 138 14.01 -2.55 -5.81
CA LYS A 138 15.39 -2.95 -5.50
C LYS A 138 16.41 -1.90 -5.95
N ALA A 139 16.24 -1.32 -7.14
CA ALA A 139 17.09 -0.24 -7.63
C ALA A 139 17.05 1.00 -6.73
N LEU A 140 15.85 1.40 -6.27
CA LEU A 140 15.67 2.50 -5.31
C LEU A 140 16.37 2.23 -3.97
N LYS A 141 16.22 1.01 -3.42
CA LYS A 141 16.90 0.61 -2.16
C LYS A 141 18.42 0.61 -2.27
N LEU A 142 18.96 0.32 -3.46
CA LEU A 142 20.40 0.34 -3.74
C LEU A 142 20.92 1.74 -4.08
N GLY A 143 20.08 2.77 -4.04
CA GLY A 143 20.44 4.15 -4.38
C GLY A 143 20.67 4.39 -5.87
N ASN A 144 20.32 3.43 -6.73
CA ASN A 144 20.46 3.56 -8.18
C ASN A 144 19.23 4.23 -8.78
N LEU A 145 19.09 5.53 -8.52
CA LEU A 145 17.92 6.33 -8.85
C LEU A 145 17.68 6.43 -10.36
N THR A 146 18.75 6.60 -11.14
CA THR A 146 18.69 6.71 -12.60
C THR A 146 18.14 5.44 -13.23
N GLU A 147 18.58 4.27 -12.74
CA GLU A 147 18.11 2.99 -13.26
C GLU A 147 16.66 2.69 -12.83
N ALA A 148 16.29 3.06 -11.61
CA ALA A 148 14.91 2.98 -11.15
C ALA A 148 13.96 3.84 -12.00
N GLU A 149 14.34 5.09 -12.27
CA GLU A 149 13.57 6.00 -13.14
C GLU A 149 13.47 5.45 -14.57
N ARG A 150 14.59 4.98 -15.14
CA ARG A 150 14.63 4.40 -16.49
C ARG A 150 13.69 3.20 -16.66
N VAL A 151 13.56 2.37 -15.63
CA VAL A 151 12.69 1.18 -15.63
C VAL A 151 11.23 1.56 -15.37
N LEU A 152 10.98 2.46 -14.42
CA LEU A 152 9.62 2.83 -14.01
C LEU A 152 8.93 3.77 -14.99
N ALA A 153 9.67 4.67 -15.65
CA ALA A 153 9.05 5.73 -16.41
C ALA A 153 8.12 5.23 -17.54
N PRO A 154 8.56 4.31 -18.42
CA PRO A 154 7.68 3.79 -19.48
C PRO A 154 6.50 2.99 -18.90
N ALA A 155 6.71 2.30 -17.77
CA ALA A 155 5.67 1.49 -17.13
C ALA A 155 4.57 2.38 -16.52
N LEU A 156 4.97 3.47 -15.85
CA LEU A 156 4.04 4.45 -15.27
C LEU A 156 3.25 5.19 -16.37
N GLU A 157 3.90 5.56 -17.47
CA GLU A 157 3.22 6.16 -18.63
C GLU A 157 2.14 5.24 -19.20
N LEU A 158 2.44 3.95 -19.39
CA LEU A 158 1.45 2.97 -19.86
C LEU A 158 0.25 2.86 -18.91
N VAL A 159 0.49 2.82 -17.60
CA VAL A 159 -0.58 2.79 -16.60
C VAL A 159 -1.45 4.04 -16.66
N LEU A 160 -0.84 5.22 -16.84
CA LEU A 160 -1.59 6.46 -16.96
C LEU A 160 -2.44 6.49 -18.22
N SER A 161 -1.86 6.13 -19.38
CA SER A 161 -2.60 6.04 -20.64
C SER A 161 -3.78 5.05 -20.56
N GLU A 162 -3.59 3.93 -19.86
CA GLU A 162 -4.67 2.96 -19.66
C GLU A 162 -5.77 3.51 -18.73
N ALA A 163 -5.39 4.21 -17.66
CA ALA A 163 -6.34 4.88 -16.77
C ALA A 163 -7.14 5.97 -17.49
N GLU A 164 -6.50 6.78 -18.35
CA GLU A 164 -7.16 7.79 -19.18
C GLU A 164 -8.13 7.16 -20.20
N ARG A 165 -7.77 6.01 -20.77
CA ARG A 165 -8.59 5.31 -21.76
C ARG A 165 -9.79 4.61 -21.14
N LEU A 166 -9.61 3.97 -19.97
CA LEU A 166 -10.62 3.14 -19.34
C LEU A 166 -11.41 3.83 -18.22
N GLY A 167 -10.89 4.94 -17.67
CA GLY A 167 -11.46 5.61 -16.49
C GLY A 167 -11.42 4.76 -15.21
N ARG A 168 -10.66 3.65 -15.21
CA ARG A 168 -10.54 2.72 -14.09
C ARG A 168 -9.20 2.01 -14.11
N LEU A 169 -8.73 1.60 -12.93
CA LEU A 169 -7.52 0.82 -12.74
C LEU A 169 -7.74 -0.18 -11.60
N ASP A 170 -7.02 -1.30 -11.61
CA ASP A 170 -7.01 -2.22 -10.48
C ASP A 170 -6.32 -1.58 -9.26
N GLY A 171 -6.78 -1.94 -8.07
CA GLY A 171 -6.30 -1.37 -6.81
C GLY A 171 -4.78 -1.51 -6.58
N PRO A 172 -4.18 -2.70 -6.79
CA PRO A 172 -2.74 -2.88 -6.62
C PRO A 172 -1.90 -2.00 -7.55
N THR A 173 -2.21 -1.98 -8.85
CA THR A 173 -1.47 -1.16 -9.82
C THR A 173 -1.65 0.33 -9.51
N HIS A 174 -2.84 0.75 -9.08
CA HIS A 174 -3.11 2.13 -8.65
C HIS A 174 -2.22 2.54 -7.47
N GLN A 175 -2.23 1.76 -6.40
CA GLN A 175 -1.47 2.06 -5.19
C GLN A 175 0.04 2.06 -5.46
N GLN A 176 0.54 1.08 -6.21
CA GLN A 176 1.96 0.99 -6.55
C GLN A 176 2.41 2.15 -7.44
N SER A 177 1.62 2.53 -8.44
CA SER A 177 1.97 3.64 -9.35
C SER A 177 2.09 4.97 -8.62
N LEU A 178 1.16 5.26 -7.71
CA LEU A 178 1.23 6.46 -6.87
C LEU A 178 2.47 6.46 -5.98
N SER A 179 2.76 5.33 -5.33
CA SER A 179 3.91 5.19 -4.44
C SER A 179 5.24 5.37 -5.18
N PHE A 180 5.39 4.74 -6.35
CA PHE A 180 6.59 4.88 -7.16
C PHE A 180 6.78 6.31 -7.67
N ALA A 181 5.72 6.96 -8.16
CA ALA A 181 5.82 8.33 -8.62
C ALA A 181 6.23 9.30 -7.49
N CYS A 182 5.67 9.16 -6.29
CA CYS A 182 6.10 9.97 -5.15
C CYS A 182 7.55 9.69 -4.73
N GLN A 183 8.01 8.44 -4.78
CA GLN A 183 9.41 8.08 -4.52
C GLN A 183 10.35 8.69 -5.56
N LEU A 184 10.00 8.62 -6.85
CA LEU A 184 10.75 9.25 -7.93
C LEU A 184 10.78 10.77 -7.79
N ALA A 185 9.66 11.41 -7.44
CA ALA A 185 9.59 12.84 -7.18
C ALA A 185 10.49 13.26 -6.00
N ALA A 186 10.49 12.48 -4.91
CA ALA A 186 11.35 12.73 -3.75
C ALA A 186 12.83 12.62 -4.09
N ALA A 187 13.19 11.63 -4.91
CA ALA A 187 14.57 11.31 -5.25
C ALA A 187 15.14 12.23 -6.33
N THR A 188 14.39 12.50 -7.40
CA THR A 188 14.86 13.24 -8.57
C THR A 188 14.53 14.73 -8.52
N ARG A 189 13.54 15.13 -7.70
CA ARG A 189 12.95 16.47 -7.66
C ARG A 189 12.43 16.98 -9.01
N ARG A 190 12.16 16.08 -9.97
CA ARG A 190 11.58 16.46 -11.26
C ARG A 190 10.08 16.74 -11.11
N PRO A 191 9.56 17.82 -11.72
CA PRO A 191 8.15 18.20 -11.60
C PRO A 191 7.19 17.21 -12.29
N GLU A 192 7.66 16.45 -13.26
CA GLU A 192 6.88 15.41 -13.95
C GLU A 192 6.38 14.33 -12.98
N TRP A 193 7.23 13.87 -12.06
CA TRP A 193 6.89 12.83 -11.09
C TRP A 193 5.96 13.34 -9.98
N LEU A 194 6.02 14.64 -9.66
CA LEU A 194 5.03 15.28 -8.79
C LEU A 194 3.65 15.36 -9.47
N SER A 195 3.65 15.59 -10.78
CA SER A 195 2.43 15.76 -11.56
C SER A 195 1.73 14.42 -11.84
N TYR A 196 2.48 13.32 -11.86
CA TYR A 196 1.94 12.00 -12.18
C TYR A 196 0.81 11.55 -11.25
N PRO A 197 0.94 11.56 -9.91
CA PRO A 197 -0.16 11.21 -9.02
C PRO A 197 -1.42 12.05 -9.25
N ILE A 198 -1.24 13.32 -9.61
CA ILE A 198 -2.34 14.25 -9.86
C ILE A 198 -3.04 13.89 -11.17
N LYS A 199 -2.28 13.63 -12.24
CA LYS A 199 -2.80 13.19 -13.54
C LYS A 199 -3.53 11.85 -13.45
N LEU A 200 -2.97 10.89 -12.72
CA LEU A 200 -3.61 9.58 -12.52
C LEU A 200 -4.96 9.70 -11.80
N GLN A 201 -5.05 10.55 -10.78
CA GLN A 201 -6.31 10.77 -10.05
C GLN A 201 -7.31 11.59 -10.84
N LEU A 202 -6.85 12.51 -11.69
CA LEU A 202 -7.69 13.23 -12.64
C LEU A 202 -8.31 12.27 -13.66
N ALA A 203 -7.53 11.35 -14.22
CA ALA A 203 -8.01 10.32 -15.15
C ALA A 203 -9.05 9.38 -14.52
N LEU A 204 -8.91 9.08 -13.22
CA LEU A 204 -9.85 8.26 -12.46
C LEU A 204 -11.01 9.06 -11.86
N GLU A 205 -10.98 10.39 -12.00
CA GLU A 205 -11.92 11.36 -11.42
C GLU A 205 -12.16 11.16 -9.92
N ARG A 206 -11.10 10.89 -9.16
CA ARG A 206 -11.14 10.60 -7.71
C ARG A 206 -10.18 11.48 -6.94
N PRO A 207 -10.45 11.77 -5.65
CA PRO A 207 -9.45 12.45 -4.84
C PRO A 207 -8.26 11.53 -4.57
N PRO A 208 -7.02 12.06 -4.46
CA PRO A 208 -5.88 11.29 -4.06
C PRO A 208 -6.07 10.72 -2.63
N PRO A 209 -5.58 9.49 -2.35
CA PRO A 209 -5.56 8.94 -1.00
C PRO A 209 -4.85 9.86 0.00
N ALA A 210 -5.22 9.77 1.27
CA ALA A 210 -4.69 10.64 2.32
C ALA A 210 -3.14 10.64 2.37
N GLU A 211 -2.51 9.47 2.29
CA GLU A 211 -1.04 9.37 2.33
C GLU A 211 -0.39 10.07 1.14
N ILE A 212 -1.02 10.01 -0.02
CA ILE A 212 -0.53 10.68 -1.24
C ILE A 212 -0.73 12.19 -1.13
N VAL A 213 -1.85 12.66 -0.60
CA VAL A 213 -2.06 14.09 -0.33
C VAL A 213 -0.94 14.63 0.59
N ASP A 214 -0.64 13.92 1.67
CA ASP A 214 0.42 14.29 2.61
C ASP A 214 1.81 14.32 1.94
N GLN A 215 2.12 13.33 1.11
CA GLN A 215 3.37 13.31 0.34
C GLN A 215 3.45 14.47 -0.65
N LEU A 216 2.37 14.79 -1.36
CA LEU A 216 2.33 15.93 -2.28
C LEU A 216 2.58 17.26 -1.56
N TYR A 217 2.05 17.47 -0.35
CA TYR A 217 2.37 18.64 0.48
C TYR A 217 3.87 18.75 0.79
N GLN A 218 4.52 17.63 1.10
CA GLN A 218 5.96 17.61 1.38
C GLN A 218 6.82 17.83 0.13
N LEU A 219 6.35 17.35 -1.02
CA LEU A 219 7.10 17.39 -2.27
C LEU A 219 6.95 18.72 -3.01
N ILE A 220 5.77 19.33 -2.99
CA ILE A 220 5.50 20.56 -3.75
C ILE A 220 6.37 21.74 -3.31
N VAL A 221 6.76 21.77 -2.03
CA VAL A 221 7.65 22.79 -1.45
C VAL A 221 9.12 22.54 -1.83
N LYS A 222 9.48 21.31 -2.19
CA LYS A 222 10.87 20.89 -2.48
C LYS A 222 11.24 20.95 -3.96
N ILE A 223 10.26 21.16 -4.85
CA ILE A 223 10.44 21.17 -6.30
C ILE A 223 10.43 22.61 -6.80
N GLU A 224 11.50 23.01 -7.49
CA GLU A 224 11.57 24.32 -8.13
C GLU A 224 10.59 24.36 -9.31
N ARG A 225 9.55 25.20 -9.22
CA ARG A 225 8.51 25.42 -10.23
C ARG A 225 7.66 24.16 -10.54
N PRO A 226 6.75 23.77 -9.64
CA PRO A 226 5.81 22.68 -9.90
C PRO A 226 4.86 23.01 -11.06
N GLU A 227 4.51 21.99 -11.87
CA GLU A 227 3.48 22.12 -12.91
C GLU A 227 2.09 22.12 -12.24
N LEU A 228 1.42 23.27 -12.22
CA LEU A 228 0.14 23.43 -11.51
C LEU A 228 -1.09 23.14 -12.35
N ALA A 229 -0.97 23.06 -13.68
CA ALA A 229 -2.10 22.84 -14.57
C ALA A 229 -2.88 21.55 -14.22
N PRO A 230 -2.23 20.38 -14.05
CA PRO A 230 -2.94 19.15 -13.65
C PRO A 230 -3.66 19.29 -12.30
N LEU A 231 -3.07 20.02 -11.35
CA LEU A 231 -3.65 20.21 -10.02
C LEU A 231 -4.91 21.08 -10.07
N ARG A 232 -4.90 22.13 -10.89
CA ARG A 232 -6.08 22.98 -11.14
C ARG A 232 -7.20 22.19 -11.80
N ASP A 233 -6.87 21.34 -12.77
CA ASP A 233 -7.85 20.53 -13.47
C ASP A 233 -8.47 19.47 -12.56
N LEU A 234 -7.67 18.83 -11.70
CA LEU A 234 -8.17 17.91 -10.66
C LEU A 234 -9.11 18.62 -9.68
N VAL A 235 -8.74 19.80 -9.17
CA VAL A 235 -9.60 20.57 -8.27
C VAL A 235 -10.92 20.95 -8.94
N ARG A 236 -10.89 21.34 -10.23
CA ARG A 236 -12.10 21.64 -11.01
C ARG A 236 -12.99 20.40 -11.16
N CYS A 237 -12.39 19.26 -11.49
CA CYS A 237 -13.07 17.97 -11.62
C CYS A 237 -13.77 17.56 -10.32
N LEU A 238 -13.04 17.57 -9.20
CA LEU A 238 -13.57 17.17 -7.90
C LEU A 238 -14.70 18.09 -7.42
N ASN A 239 -14.59 19.40 -7.71
CA ASN A 239 -15.66 20.34 -7.37
C ASN A 239 -16.92 20.14 -8.22
N GLY A 240 -16.79 19.80 -9.51
CA GLY A 240 -17.92 19.45 -10.36
C GLY A 240 -18.67 18.20 -9.90
N ARG A 241 -17.99 17.28 -9.20
CA ARG A 241 -18.56 16.03 -8.69
C ARG A 241 -18.82 16.02 -7.18
N ARG A 242 -18.74 17.17 -6.51
CA ARG A 242 -18.71 17.28 -5.04
C ARG A 242 -19.90 16.65 -4.34
N GLU A 243 -21.08 16.65 -4.96
CA GLU A 243 -22.30 16.03 -4.42
C GLU A 243 -22.28 14.50 -4.49
N ALA A 244 -21.58 13.92 -5.46
CA ALA A 244 -21.42 12.48 -5.61
C ALA A 244 -20.32 11.89 -4.71
N LEU A 245 -19.51 12.73 -4.08
CA LEU A 245 -18.42 12.32 -3.20
C LEU A 245 -18.91 12.04 -1.77
N SER A 246 -18.39 10.96 -1.19
CA SER A 246 -18.58 10.64 0.22
C SER A 246 -17.99 11.74 1.13
N ALA A 247 -18.33 11.69 2.43
CA ALA A 247 -17.82 12.69 3.39
C ALA A 247 -16.28 12.68 3.50
N SER A 248 -15.65 11.50 3.46
CA SER A 248 -14.19 11.34 3.46
C SER A 248 -13.56 11.87 2.18
N GLU A 249 -14.16 11.59 1.02
CA GLU A 249 -13.67 12.10 -0.27
C GLU A 249 -13.79 13.61 -0.40
N ARG A 250 -14.87 14.21 0.13
CA ARG A 250 -15.03 15.67 0.20
C ARG A 250 -13.97 16.33 1.09
N PHE A 251 -13.61 15.68 2.19
CA PHE A 251 -12.51 16.13 3.04
C PHE A 251 -11.18 16.10 2.29
N LEU A 252 -10.87 15.00 1.60
CA LEU A 252 -9.66 14.89 0.77
C LEU A 252 -9.63 15.92 -0.36
N ALA A 253 -10.74 16.13 -1.07
CA ALA A 253 -10.85 17.17 -2.11
C ALA A 253 -10.56 18.57 -1.55
N SER A 254 -11.06 18.87 -0.35
CA SER A 254 -10.79 20.15 0.35
C SER A 254 -9.31 20.30 0.72
N ARG A 255 -8.61 19.20 1.02
CA ARG A 255 -7.15 19.20 1.22
C ARG A 255 -6.38 19.43 -0.08
N VAL A 256 -6.81 18.84 -1.19
CA VAL A 256 -6.22 19.08 -2.52
C VAL A 256 -6.37 20.55 -2.95
N GLU A 257 -7.50 21.18 -2.66
CA GLU A 257 -7.66 22.64 -2.84
C GLU A 257 -6.66 23.44 -1.98
N GLY A 258 -6.45 23.01 -0.74
CA GLY A 258 -5.43 23.58 0.14
C GLY A 258 -4.02 23.46 -0.42
N LEU A 259 -3.71 22.32 -1.05
CA LEU A 259 -2.43 22.07 -1.71
C LEU A 259 -2.23 23.03 -2.90
N LEU A 260 -3.27 23.23 -3.73
CA LEU A 260 -3.21 24.18 -4.84
C LEU A 260 -2.92 25.61 -4.35
N ARG A 261 -3.63 26.06 -3.30
CA ARG A 261 -3.39 27.38 -2.70
C ARG A 261 -1.99 27.55 -2.13
N LEU A 262 -1.38 26.48 -1.62
CA LEU A 262 0.01 26.51 -1.15
C LEU A 262 0.98 26.66 -2.31
N ALA A 263 0.72 25.97 -3.43
CA ALA A 263 1.62 25.92 -4.58
C ALA A 263 1.60 27.20 -5.44
N GLU A 264 0.54 28.01 -5.32
CA GLU A 264 0.39 29.30 -6.02
C GLU A 264 1.02 30.48 -5.26
N ARG A 265 1.55 30.26 -4.05
CA ARG A 265 2.25 31.29 -3.25
C ARG A 265 3.73 31.37 -3.62
#